data_AF-A0A7K0LFX4-F1
#
_entry.id   AF-A0A7K0LFX4-F1
#
_cell.length_a   1.000
_cell.length_b   1.000
_cell.length_c   1.000
_cell.angle_alpha   90.00
_cell.angle_beta   90.00
_cell.angle_gamma   90.00
#
_symmetry.space_group_name_H-M   'P 1'
#
loop_
_entity.id
_entity.type
_entity.pdbx_description
1 polymer ?
#
loop_
_entity_poly.entity_id
_entity_poly.type
_entity_poly.pdbx_seq_one_letter_code
_entity_poly.pdbx_strand_id
1 'polypeptide(L)'
;MSTSVHPPVPESPSRRVSAASSVVDSSTSNKARDWGSILSTLVVVASCLTVLAALHPELLLKSTTASGGDMGAHVWFPAYLRDHLLGQFRVAGWAPDWFAGFPAGQFYFPLPALAVVFLDLALPYNVAFKFVTVIGVVMMPAAAYAFGRGLRAPRPTPTLFSLATVLFLFFKGASGPGPNIQTIAFNQGIMGGTLRSTLAGEFSFSIAIALALVFLGAFASALDRRTRAWIPALLLAATVMSHIVVAIFAVVAALVIWATAKRPLKSFGLSAAIGGVGALLTAFWTLPLLATFGYTANMRYEKITDYWVYLFPREGSWVGPVPPFAWCLLSLAAIGAISGAVLRRRSTIAITVITVIFGFVFILW
;
A
#
# COMPACT_ATOMS: atom_id res chain seq x y z
N MET A 1 -51.33 -49.37 39.19
CA MET A 1 -50.22 -48.78 38.43
C MET A 1 -50.57 -48.88 36.95
N SER A 2 -50.93 -47.77 36.32
CA SER A 2 -51.40 -47.71 34.93
C SER A 2 -50.34 -47.04 34.07
N THR A 3 -49.76 -47.76 33.11
CA THR A 3 -48.88 -47.20 32.07
C THR A 3 -49.62 -47.25 30.73
N SER A 4 -50.09 -46.10 30.28
CA SER A 4 -50.68 -45.90 28.97
C SER A 4 -49.59 -45.81 27.89
N VAL A 5 -49.66 -46.70 26.90
CA VAL A 5 -48.87 -46.63 25.66
C VAL A 5 -49.63 -45.72 24.68
N HIS A 6 -49.02 -44.62 24.26
CA HIS A 6 -49.54 -43.78 23.16
C HIS A 6 -49.01 -44.30 21.81
N PRO A 7 -49.83 -44.31 20.74
CA PRO A 7 -49.38 -44.67 19.41
C PRO A 7 -48.64 -43.49 18.73
N PRO A 8 -47.75 -43.75 17.75
CA PRO A 8 -47.08 -42.69 17.01
C PRO A 8 -48.07 -42.02 16.03
N VAL A 9 -48.06 -40.68 16.04
CA VAL A 9 -48.83 -39.84 15.11
C VAL A 9 -48.28 -40.01 13.68
N PRO A 10 -49.11 -40.20 12.64
CA PRO A 10 -48.63 -40.29 11.27
C PRO A 10 -48.15 -38.92 10.80
N GLU A 11 -46.91 -38.83 10.33
CA GLU A 11 -46.40 -37.62 9.68
C GLU A 11 -47.16 -37.33 8.38
N SER A 12 -47.54 -36.07 8.18
CA SER A 12 -48.31 -35.62 7.03
C SER A 12 -47.50 -35.72 5.72
N PRO A 13 -48.12 -36.12 4.59
CA PRO A 13 -47.45 -36.22 3.28
C PRO A 13 -46.79 -34.90 2.80
N SER A 14 -47.30 -33.77 3.27
CA SER A 14 -46.80 -32.42 2.97
C SER A 14 -45.36 -32.18 3.44
N ARG A 15 -44.89 -32.88 4.48
CA ARG A 15 -43.54 -32.69 5.04
C ARG A 15 -42.45 -33.37 4.20
N ARG A 16 -42.77 -34.48 3.51
CA ARG A 16 -41.83 -35.17 2.60
C ARG A 16 -41.56 -34.39 1.31
N VAL A 17 -42.56 -33.69 0.78
CA VAL A 17 -42.40 -32.90 -0.45
C VAL A 17 -41.50 -31.68 -0.22
N SER A 18 -41.59 -31.03 0.95
CA SER A 18 -40.73 -29.90 1.32
C SER A 18 -39.28 -30.31 1.59
N ALA A 19 -39.05 -31.49 2.17
CA ALA A 19 -37.70 -31.98 2.41
C ALA A 19 -37.02 -32.36 1.07
N ALA A 20 -37.74 -33.04 0.18
CA ALA A 20 -37.19 -33.44 -1.12
C ALA A 20 -36.90 -32.24 -2.04
N SER A 21 -37.74 -31.20 -2.05
CA SER A 21 -37.47 -29.96 -2.80
C SER A 21 -36.28 -29.16 -2.23
N SER A 22 -36.11 -29.14 -0.90
CA SER A 22 -34.97 -28.47 -0.26
C SER A 22 -33.63 -29.17 -0.47
N VAL A 23 -33.64 -30.50 -0.66
CA VAL A 23 -32.41 -31.29 -0.90
C VAL A 23 -31.97 -31.15 -2.36
N VAL A 24 -32.90 -31.08 -3.31
CA VAL A 24 -32.57 -30.89 -4.73
C VAL A 24 -32.03 -29.47 -5.01
N ASP A 25 -32.56 -28.44 -4.34
CA ASP A 25 -32.14 -27.04 -4.55
C ASP A 25 -30.82 -26.67 -3.84
N SER A 26 -30.39 -27.48 -2.86
CA SER A 26 -29.10 -27.26 -2.17
C SER A 26 -27.88 -27.81 -2.92
N SER A 27 -28.10 -28.65 -3.95
CA SER A 27 -27.04 -29.34 -4.69
C SER A 27 -26.61 -28.64 -5.98
N THR A 28 -27.38 -27.67 -6.46
CA THR A 28 -27.14 -26.93 -7.72
C THR A 28 -26.50 -25.54 -7.54
N SER A 29 -26.28 -25.08 -6.30
CA SER A 29 -25.69 -23.76 -6.00
C SER A 29 -24.15 -23.71 -5.96
N ASN A 30 -23.44 -24.78 -6.33
CA ASN A 30 -21.98 -24.82 -6.29
C ASN A 30 -21.39 -24.99 -7.71
N LYS A 31 -20.73 -23.93 -8.20
CA LYS A 31 -19.97 -23.78 -9.46
C LYS A 31 -20.64 -23.02 -10.63
N ALA A 32 -21.55 -22.08 -10.38
CA ALA A 32 -21.62 -20.95 -11.32
C ALA A 32 -20.28 -20.21 -11.23
N ARG A 33 -19.42 -20.31 -12.26
CA ARG A 33 -18.17 -19.53 -12.36
C ARG A 33 -18.51 -18.06 -12.06
N ASP A 34 -17.98 -17.51 -10.96
CA ASP A 34 -18.03 -16.07 -10.69
C ASP A 34 -17.10 -15.38 -11.69
N TRP A 35 -17.59 -15.20 -12.92
CA TRP A 35 -16.90 -14.56 -14.03
C TRP A 35 -16.40 -13.16 -13.63
N GLY A 36 -17.10 -12.47 -12.73
CA GLY A 36 -16.66 -11.20 -12.17
C GLY A 36 -15.40 -11.32 -11.32
N SER A 37 -15.28 -12.39 -10.51
CA SER A 37 -14.05 -12.67 -9.77
C SER A 37 -12.91 -13.06 -10.69
N ILE A 38 -13.16 -13.90 -11.70
CA ILE A 38 -12.14 -14.29 -12.69
C ILE A 38 -11.62 -13.05 -13.43
N LEU A 39 -12.51 -12.22 -13.95
CA LEU A 39 -12.15 -10.99 -14.64
C LEU A 39 -11.35 -10.05 -13.72
N SER A 40 -11.74 -9.91 -12.45
CA SER A 40 -11.00 -9.10 -11.48
C SER A 40 -9.57 -9.62 -11.29
N THR A 41 -9.40 -10.94 -11.14
CA THR A 41 -8.08 -11.57 -11.03
C THR A 41 -7.25 -11.34 -12.29
N LEU A 42 -7.84 -11.54 -13.48
CA LEU A 42 -7.15 -11.30 -14.75
C LEU A 42 -6.69 -9.85 -14.90
N VAL A 43 -7.52 -8.88 -14.53
CA VAL A 43 -7.15 -7.45 -14.59
C VAL A 43 -6.03 -7.12 -13.61
N VAL A 44 -6.06 -7.67 -12.38
CA VAL A 44 -5.00 -7.45 -11.39
C VAL A 44 -3.68 -8.07 -11.86
N VAL A 45 -3.70 -9.30 -12.37
CA VAL A 45 -2.52 -9.98 -12.92
C VAL A 45 -1.98 -9.20 -14.11
N ALA A 46 -2.84 -8.80 -15.05
CA ALA A 46 -2.45 -7.97 -16.19
C ALA A 46 -1.85 -6.63 -15.74
N SER A 47 -2.39 -5.99 -14.71
CA SER A 47 -1.85 -4.74 -14.15
C SER A 47 -0.42 -4.93 -13.62
N CYS A 48 -0.17 -6.01 -12.86
CA CYS A 48 1.17 -6.32 -12.34
C CYS A 48 2.15 -6.67 -13.47
N LEU A 49 1.70 -7.46 -14.44
CA LEU A 49 2.51 -7.84 -15.61
C LEU A 49 2.83 -6.64 -16.51
N THR A 50 1.92 -5.69 -16.69
CA THR A 50 2.18 -4.45 -17.43
C THR A 50 3.29 -3.62 -16.76
N VAL A 51 3.25 -3.49 -15.43
CA VAL A 51 4.32 -2.80 -14.68
C VAL A 51 5.64 -3.55 -14.80
N LEU A 52 5.63 -4.87 -14.65
CA LEU A 52 6.82 -5.71 -14.80
C LEU A 52 7.41 -5.63 -16.22
N ALA A 53 6.58 -5.62 -17.26
CA ALA A 53 7.02 -5.50 -18.64
C ALA A 53 7.68 -4.15 -18.91
N ALA A 54 7.15 -3.05 -18.34
CA ALA A 54 7.75 -1.72 -18.47
C ALA A 54 9.10 -1.58 -17.74
N LEU A 55 9.43 -2.51 -16.84
CA LEU A 55 10.70 -2.57 -16.12
C LEU A 55 11.77 -3.39 -16.85
N HIS A 56 11.46 -3.95 -18.03
CA HIS A 56 12.40 -4.76 -18.81
C HIS A 56 12.99 -5.93 -17.99
N PRO A 57 12.22 -7.01 -17.76
CA PRO A 57 12.62 -8.13 -16.89
C PRO A 57 13.99 -8.72 -17.23
N GLU A 58 14.37 -8.72 -18.50
CA GLU A 58 15.70 -9.11 -18.98
C GLU A 58 16.83 -8.27 -18.39
N LEU A 59 16.60 -6.98 -18.14
CA LEU A 59 17.56 -6.10 -17.48
C LEU A 59 17.62 -6.35 -15.97
N LEU A 60 16.53 -6.77 -15.34
CA LEU A 60 16.51 -7.14 -13.92
C LEU A 60 17.38 -8.38 -13.66
N LEU A 61 17.40 -9.32 -14.60
CA LEU A 61 18.16 -10.58 -14.50
C LEU A 61 19.66 -10.43 -14.80
N LYS A 62 20.09 -9.39 -15.52
CA LYS A 62 21.52 -9.15 -15.79
C LYS A 62 22.25 -8.78 -14.50
N SER A 63 23.42 -9.33 -14.22
CA SER A 63 24.19 -8.93 -13.04
C SER A 63 24.97 -7.63 -13.29
N THR A 64 24.24 -6.51 -13.35
CA THR A 64 24.78 -5.15 -13.49
C THR A 64 24.34 -4.30 -12.31
N THR A 65 25.25 -3.46 -11.82
CA THR A 65 24.97 -2.48 -10.76
C THR A 65 23.85 -1.53 -11.20
N ALA A 66 22.83 -1.36 -10.36
CA ALA A 66 21.78 -0.38 -10.60
C ALA A 66 22.32 1.06 -10.46
N SER A 67 21.82 1.97 -11.29
CA SER A 67 22.18 3.38 -11.29
C SER A 67 20.96 4.26 -11.55
N GLY A 68 21.11 5.58 -11.39
CA GLY A 68 20.05 6.57 -11.59
C GLY A 68 19.65 7.28 -10.29
N GLY A 69 19.77 8.62 -10.27
CA GLY A 69 19.54 9.39 -9.05
C GLY A 69 20.37 8.87 -7.87
N ASP A 70 19.71 8.72 -6.72
CA ASP A 70 20.29 8.21 -5.47
C ASP A 70 20.43 6.67 -5.45
N MET A 71 19.92 5.96 -6.46
CA MET A 71 19.97 4.49 -6.54
C MET A 71 21.38 3.95 -6.34
N GLY A 72 22.39 4.61 -6.90
CA GLY A 72 23.79 4.18 -6.80
C GLY A 72 24.30 4.17 -5.36
N ALA A 73 23.83 5.08 -4.50
CA ALA A 73 24.20 5.11 -3.09
C ALA A 73 23.57 3.96 -2.30
N HIS A 74 22.36 3.54 -2.68
CA HIS A 74 21.65 2.46 -2.00
C HIS A 74 22.26 1.09 -2.19
N VAL A 75 23.03 0.88 -3.27
CA VAL A 75 23.69 -0.41 -3.55
C VAL A 75 24.71 -0.78 -2.47
N TRP A 76 25.30 0.19 -1.78
CA TRP A 76 26.34 -0.08 -0.79
C TRP A 76 25.78 -0.63 0.54
N PHE A 77 24.68 -0.06 1.04
CA PHE A 77 24.24 -0.33 2.41
C PHE A 77 23.87 -1.80 2.68
N PRO A 78 23.13 -2.52 1.82
CA PRO A 78 22.81 -3.93 2.07
C PRO A 78 24.05 -4.83 2.09
N ALA A 79 25.08 -4.54 1.27
CA ALA A 79 26.35 -5.25 1.30
C ALA A 79 27.08 -5.00 2.63
N TYR A 80 27.17 -3.74 3.07
CA TYR A 80 27.76 -3.40 4.37
C TYR A 80 27.01 -4.06 5.54
N LEU A 81 25.69 -4.05 5.49
CA LEU A 81 24.81 -4.73 6.46
C LEU A 81 25.13 -6.22 6.55
N ARG A 82 25.21 -6.92 5.41
CA ARG A 82 25.56 -8.34 5.32
C ARG A 82 26.94 -8.63 5.93
N ASP A 83 27.95 -7.88 5.51
CA ASP A 83 29.35 -8.21 5.76
C ASP A 83 29.83 -7.78 7.16
N HIS A 84 29.24 -6.74 7.74
CA HIS A 84 29.76 -6.12 8.96
C HIS A 84 28.77 -6.04 10.13
N LEU A 85 27.46 -6.02 9.89
CA LEU A 85 26.47 -5.74 10.94
C LEU A 85 25.65 -6.98 11.34
N LEU A 86 25.19 -7.78 10.38
CA LEU A 86 24.30 -8.91 10.68
C LEU A 86 24.95 -10.00 11.51
N GLY A 87 26.26 -10.24 11.33
CA GLY A 87 27.02 -11.17 12.18
C GLY A 87 27.05 -10.77 13.67
N GLN A 88 26.75 -9.50 13.98
CA GLN A 88 26.66 -8.96 15.33
C GLN A 88 25.21 -8.74 15.79
N PHE A 89 24.22 -9.26 15.04
CA PHE A 89 22.79 -9.02 15.28
C PHE A 89 22.40 -7.54 15.28
N ARG A 90 23.03 -6.74 14.42
CA ARG A 90 22.79 -5.30 14.28
C ARG A 90 22.22 -4.97 12.91
N VAL A 91 21.36 -3.96 12.86
CA VAL A 91 20.85 -3.36 11.61
C VAL A 91 21.40 -1.96 11.33
N ALA A 92 22.16 -1.42 12.28
CA ALA A 92 22.81 -0.12 12.20
C ALA A 92 24.14 -0.16 12.96
N GLY A 93 25.10 0.68 12.57
CA GLY A 93 26.42 0.76 13.20
C GLY A 93 27.31 1.84 12.57
N TRP A 94 28.56 1.94 13.02
CA TRP A 94 29.55 2.84 12.43
C TRP A 94 30.20 2.18 11.22
N ALA A 95 30.25 2.90 10.10
CA ALA A 95 31.03 2.52 8.92
C ALA A 95 32.28 3.39 8.84
N PRO A 96 33.50 2.82 8.74
CA PRO A 96 34.74 3.60 8.69
C PRO A 96 35.05 4.16 7.29
N ASP A 97 34.16 3.97 6.31
CA ASP A 97 34.41 4.30 4.90
C ASP A 97 34.57 5.82 4.64
N TRP A 98 33.50 6.51 4.25
CA TRP A 98 33.58 7.92 3.84
C TRP A 98 33.72 8.87 5.03
N PHE A 99 34.50 9.95 4.86
CA PHE A 99 34.58 11.11 5.77
C PHE A 99 34.90 10.78 7.24
N ALA A 100 35.89 9.93 7.49
CA ALA A 100 36.24 9.42 8.84
C ALA A 100 35.13 8.57 9.50
N GLY A 101 34.08 8.25 8.73
CA GLY A 101 33.02 7.33 9.06
C GLY A 101 31.66 7.99 9.30
N PHE A 102 30.62 7.17 9.28
CA PHE A 102 29.23 7.62 9.44
C PHE A 102 28.34 6.51 10.03
N PRO A 103 27.18 6.86 10.63
CA PRO A 103 26.28 5.89 11.26
C PRO A 103 25.38 5.18 10.23
N ALA A 104 25.93 4.18 9.55
CA ALA A 104 25.25 3.36 8.56
C ALA A 104 24.00 2.66 9.16
N GLY A 105 22.87 2.74 8.44
CA GLY A 105 21.60 2.10 8.84
C GLY A 105 20.84 2.80 9.98
N GLN A 106 21.44 3.82 10.62
CA GLN A 106 20.78 4.55 11.70
C GLN A 106 19.62 5.42 11.21
N PHE A 107 19.81 6.06 10.05
CA PHE A 107 18.85 7.00 9.46
C PHE A 107 18.16 6.47 8.20
N TYR A 108 18.33 5.19 7.89
CA TYR A 108 17.74 4.52 6.73
C TYR A 108 16.93 3.28 7.15
N PHE A 109 15.98 2.91 6.29
CA PHE A 109 14.99 1.87 6.56
C PHE A 109 15.61 0.46 6.47
N PRO A 110 15.50 -0.37 7.51
CA PRO A 110 16.22 -1.65 7.55
C PRO A 110 15.55 -2.74 6.70
N LEU A 111 14.22 -2.74 6.53
CA LEU A 111 13.53 -3.88 5.92
C LEU A 111 13.89 -4.08 4.44
N PRO A 112 13.93 -3.04 3.58
CA PRO A 112 14.33 -3.22 2.19
C PRO A 112 15.78 -3.73 2.07
N ALA A 113 16.70 -3.24 2.90
CA ALA A 113 18.09 -3.72 2.91
C ALA A 113 18.18 -5.19 3.35
N LEU A 114 17.46 -5.57 4.41
CA LEU A 114 17.36 -6.97 4.86
C LEU A 114 16.77 -7.88 3.77
N ALA A 115 15.77 -7.41 3.03
CA ALA A 115 15.19 -8.16 1.91
C ALA A 115 16.21 -8.39 0.78
N VAL A 116 17.09 -7.40 0.50
CA VAL A 116 18.17 -7.57 -0.48
C VAL A 116 19.13 -8.66 0.00
N VAL A 117 19.60 -8.58 1.24
CA VAL A 117 20.52 -9.58 1.81
C VAL A 117 19.90 -10.97 1.83
N PHE A 118 18.61 -11.08 2.14
CA PHE A 118 17.90 -12.35 2.12
C PHE A 118 17.82 -12.96 0.71
N LEU A 119 17.52 -12.17 -0.31
CA LEU A 119 17.49 -12.65 -1.70
C LEU A 119 18.89 -12.96 -2.25
N ASP A 120 19.92 -12.25 -1.79
CA ASP A 120 21.32 -12.49 -2.13
C ASP A 120 21.82 -13.88 -1.69
N LEU A 121 21.11 -14.55 -0.77
CA LEU A 121 21.40 -15.95 -0.41
C LEU A 121 21.19 -16.94 -1.58
N ALA A 122 20.36 -16.57 -2.56
CA ALA A 122 20.00 -17.44 -3.69
C ALA A 122 20.22 -16.80 -5.07
N LEU A 123 20.39 -15.48 -5.14
CA LEU A 123 20.56 -14.71 -6.38
C LEU A 123 21.85 -13.89 -6.31
N PRO A 124 22.51 -13.57 -7.44
CA PRO A 124 23.60 -12.60 -7.43
C PRO A 124 23.16 -11.27 -6.82
N TYR A 125 23.99 -10.65 -5.98
CA TYR A 125 23.69 -9.40 -5.27
C TYR A 125 23.00 -8.32 -6.11
N ASN A 126 23.54 -8.02 -7.30
CA ASN A 126 22.97 -7.01 -8.20
C ASN A 126 21.55 -7.37 -8.68
N VAL A 127 21.28 -8.66 -8.85
CA VAL A 127 19.96 -9.17 -9.25
C VAL A 127 19.01 -9.11 -8.05
N ALA A 128 19.45 -9.56 -6.87
CA ALA A 128 18.69 -9.45 -5.62
C ALA A 128 18.29 -7.99 -5.32
N PHE A 129 19.25 -7.07 -5.41
CA PHE A 129 19.04 -5.63 -5.23
C PHE A 129 17.94 -5.11 -6.16
N LYS A 130 18.06 -5.37 -7.47
CA LYS A 130 17.07 -4.91 -8.46
C LYS A 130 15.68 -5.51 -8.25
N PHE A 131 15.57 -6.77 -7.86
CA PHE A 131 14.27 -7.37 -7.55
C PHE A 131 13.60 -6.66 -6.37
N VAL A 132 14.33 -6.37 -5.29
CA VAL A 132 13.79 -5.61 -4.15
C VAL A 132 13.44 -4.19 -4.57
N THR A 133 14.27 -3.52 -5.37
CA THR A 133 13.98 -2.19 -5.89
C THR A 133 12.63 -2.11 -6.58
N VAL A 134 12.25 -3.12 -7.36
CA VAL A 134 11.00 -3.08 -8.15
C VAL A 134 9.80 -3.75 -7.50
N ILE A 135 9.97 -4.54 -6.43
CA ILE A 135 8.88 -5.35 -5.87
C ILE A 135 7.70 -4.50 -5.41
N GLY A 136 7.97 -3.31 -4.86
CA GLY A 136 6.93 -2.39 -4.39
C GLY A 136 6.00 -1.96 -5.52
N VAL A 137 6.54 -1.52 -6.65
CA VAL A 137 5.75 -1.06 -7.80
C VAL A 137 5.06 -2.21 -8.53
N VAL A 138 5.71 -3.38 -8.64
CA VAL A 138 5.12 -4.56 -9.28
C VAL A 138 3.93 -5.10 -8.46
N MET A 139 4.03 -5.09 -7.14
CA MET A 139 2.98 -5.60 -6.24
C MET A 139 1.89 -4.57 -5.93
N MET A 140 2.11 -3.29 -6.21
CA MET A 140 1.19 -2.20 -5.87
C MET A 140 -0.25 -2.41 -6.40
N PRO A 141 -0.47 -2.88 -7.66
CA PRO A 141 -1.82 -3.14 -8.16
C PRO A 141 -2.56 -4.23 -7.37
N ALA A 142 -1.86 -5.33 -7.05
CA ALA A 142 -2.40 -6.38 -6.21
C ALA A 142 -2.66 -5.90 -4.77
N ALA A 143 -1.79 -5.06 -4.22
CA ALA A 143 -1.96 -4.46 -2.90
C ALA A 143 -3.19 -3.54 -2.83
N ALA A 144 -3.40 -2.71 -3.85
CA ALA A 144 -4.57 -1.84 -3.94
C ALA A 144 -5.88 -2.63 -4.11
N TYR A 145 -5.84 -3.72 -4.88
CA TYR A 145 -6.96 -4.67 -4.93
C TYR A 145 -7.25 -5.27 -3.54
N ALA A 146 -6.22 -5.75 -2.84
CA ALA A 146 -6.36 -6.30 -1.50
C ALA A 146 -6.93 -5.28 -0.51
N PHE A 147 -6.51 -4.02 -0.59
CA PHE A 147 -7.07 -2.91 0.17
C PHE A 147 -8.57 -2.74 -0.08
N GLY A 148 -8.99 -2.63 -1.35
CA GLY A 148 -10.39 -2.49 -1.72
C GLY A 148 -11.25 -3.68 -1.27
N ARG A 149 -10.72 -4.90 -1.36
CA ARG A 149 -11.37 -6.12 -0.83
C ARG A 149 -11.50 -6.08 0.69
N GLY A 150 -10.47 -5.62 1.38
CA GLY A 150 -10.46 -5.49 2.84
C GLY A 150 -11.49 -4.49 3.36
N LEU A 151 -11.69 -3.39 2.64
CA LEU A 151 -12.76 -2.42 2.89
C LEU A 151 -14.17 -2.94 2.55
N ARG A 152 -14.28 -4.14 1.96
CA ARG A 152 -15.52 -4.67 1.38
C ARG A 152 -16.15 -3.72 0.37
N ALA A 153 -15.31 -3.01 -0.41
CA ALA A 153 -15.79 -2.14 -1.46
C ALA A 153 -16.63 -2.96 -2.48
N PRO A 154 -17.74 -2.39 -3.00
CA PRO A 154 -18.59 -3.09 -3.95
C PRO A 154 -17.82 -3.45 -5.21
N ARG A 155 -18.18 -4.55 -5.88
CA ARG A 155 -17.60 -4.82 -7.20
C ARG A 155 -18.16 -3.81 -8.21
N PRO A 156 -17.34 -3.34 -9.18
CA PRO A 156 -15.94 -3.70 -9.45
C PRO A 156 -14.88 -2.81 -8.77
N THR A 157 -15.22 -2.05 -7.73
CA THR A 157 -14.34 -1.04 -7.10
C THR A 157 -12.94 -1.55 -6.71
N PRO A 158 -12.75 -2.73 -6.08
CA PRO A 158 -11.39 -3.23 -5.80
C PRO A 158 -10.53 -3.39 -7.05
N THR A 159 -11.13 -3.80 -8.17
CA THR A 159 -10.43 -3.94 -9.46
C THR A 159 -10.05 -2.57 -10.02
N LEU A 160 -10.91 -1.57 -9.85
CA LEU A 160 -10.60 -0.18 -10.22
C LEU A 160 -9.44 0.41 -9.39
N PHE A 161 -9.24 -0.01 -8.14
CA PHE A 161 -8.08 0.42 -7.35
C PHE A 161 -6.77 -0.10 -7.95
N SER A 162 -6.75 -1.35 -8.40
CA SER A 162 -5.60 -1.91 -9.15
C SER A 162 -5.29 -1.06 -10.37
N LEU A 163 -6.29 -0.74 -11.19
CA LEU A 163 -6.10 0.10 -12.39
C LEU A 163 -5.63 1.52 -12.04
N ALA A 164 -6.18 2.12 -10.98
CA ALA A 164 -5.76 3.45 -10.53
C ALA A 164 -4.28 3.48 -10.14
N THR A 165 -3.74 2.42 -9.53
CA THR A 165 -2.30 2.35 -9.24
C THR A 165 -1.45 2.27 -10.50
N VAL A 166 -1.91 1.62 -11.57
CA VAL A 166 -1.17 1.62 -12.85
C VAL A 166 -1.06 3.06 -13.37
N LEU A 167 -2.15 3.85 -13.34
CA LEU A 167 -2.11 5.26 -13.74
C LEU A 167 -1.14 6.07 -12.87
N PHE A 168 -1.15 5.85 -11.55
CA PHE A 168 -0.22 6.50 -10.62
C PHE A 168 1.24 6.12 -10.90
N LEU A 169 1.53 4.83 -11.10
CA LEU A 169 2.89 4.34 -11.34
C LEU A 169 3.49 4.93 -12.62
N PHE A 170 2.68 5.08 -13.67
CA PHE A 170 3.12 5.67 -14.95
C PHE A 170 3.03 7.20 -15.01
N PHE A 171 2.63 7.86 -13.91
CA PHE A 171 2.66 9.31 -13.84
C PHE A 171 4.10 9.83 -13.87
N LYS A 172 4.41 10.65 -14.89
CA LYS A 172 5.77 11.18 -15.13
C LYS A 172 5.96 12.63 -14.65
N GLY A 173 4.92 13.26 -14.11
CA GLY A 173 4.87 14.68 -13.79
C GLY A 173 4.10 15.49 -14.83
N ALA A 174 4.06 16.81 -14.63
CA ALA A 174 3.42 17.78 -15.51
C ALA A 174 3.98 17.72 -16.94
N SER A 175 3.11 17.91 -17.93
CA SER A 175 3.46 17.93 -19.36
C SER A 175 3.01 19.25 -19.97
N GLY A 176 3.91 19.98 -20.64
CA GLY A 176 3.60 21.22 -21.36
C GLY A 176 4.83 22.12 -21.59
N PRO A 177 4.79 23.03 -22.59
CA PRO A 177 5.86 23.99 -22.86
C PRO A 177 5.79 25.23 -21.94
N GLY A 178 6.52 25.25 -20.83
CA GLY A 178 6.58 26.46 -19.98
C GLY A 178 7.79 26.50 -19.05
N PRO A 179 8.28 27.71 -18.68
CA PRO A 179 9.49 27.87 -17.89
C PRO A 179 9.40 27.25 -16.49
N ASN A 180 8.18 27.14 -15.93
CA ASN A 180 7.95 26.52 -14.61
C ASN A 180 7.51 25.04 -14.66
N ILE A 181 7.09 24.55 -15.84
CA ILE A 181 6.55 23.18 -15.98
C ILE A 181 7.64 22.15 -15.77
N GLN A 182 8.87 22.42 -16.23
CA GLN A 182 10.00 21.51 -16.05
C GLN A 182 10.34 21.32 -14.57
N THR A 183 10.34 22.39 -13.78
CA THR A 183 10.55 22.34 -12.32
C THR A 183 9.45 21.55 -11.62
N ILE A 184 8.18 21.81 -11.96
CA ILE A 184 7.05 21.07 -11.39
C ILE A 184 7.12 19.58 -11.76
N ALA A 185 7.40 19.26 -13.03
CA ALA A 185 7.53 17.91 -13.52
C ALA A 185 8.72 17.17 -12.89
N PHE A 186 9.82 17.88 -12.63
CA PHE A 186 10.96 17.36 -11.88
C PHE A 186 10.56 17.02 -10.45
N ASN A 187 9.99 17.98 -9.71
CA ASN A 187 9.56 17.81 -8.33
C ASN A 187 8.55 16.65 -8.20
N GLN A 188 7.54 16.60 -9.06
CA GLN A 188 6.59 15.48 -9.11
C GLN A 188 7.24 14.14 -9.47
N GLY A 189 8.33 14.17 -10.23
CA GLY A 189 9.10 12.98 -10.60
C GLY A 189 9.91 12.38 -9.45
N ILE A 190 10.14 13.14 -8.36
CA ILE A 190 10.95 12.73 -7.20
C ILE A 190 10.13 12.60 -5.89
N MET A 191 8.84 12.94 -5.89
CA MET A 191 7.95 12.87 -4.71
C MET A 191 7.62 11.46 -4.20
N GLY A 192 8.24 10.40 -4.76
CA GLY A 192 8.11 9.02 -4.31
C GLY A 192 6.89 8.26 -4.87
N GLY A 193 6.99 6.93 -4.90
CA GLY A 193 5.89 6.00 -5.18
C GLY A 193 5.61 5.70 -6.65
N THR A 194 5.95 6.61 -7.57
CA THR A 194 5.83 6.38 -9.03
C THR A 194 6.95 5.48 -9.55
N LEU A 195 6.81 4.95 -10.77
CA LEU A 195 7.86 4.16 -11.40
C LEU A 195 9.14 4.98 -11.59
N ARG A 196 9.01 6.26 -11.97
CA ARG A 196 10.13 7.18 -12.17
C ARG A 196 10.91 7.42 -10.86
N SER A 197 10.22 7.78 -9.79
CA SER A 197 10.85 8.04 -8.49
C SER A 197 11.47 6.76 -7.89
N THR A 198 10.78 5.62 -8.02
CA THR A 198 11.31 4.30 -7.61
C THR A 198 12.67 4.03 -8.22
N LEU A 199 12.80 4.23 -9.54
CA LEU A 199 14.05 4.01 -10.27
C LEU A 199 15.12 5.07 -9.96
N ALA A 200 14.75 6.22 -9.43
CA ALA A 200 15.67 7.27 -8.99
C ALA A 200 16.22 7.06 -7.57
N GLY A 201 15.73 6.06 -6.82
CA GLY A 201 16.20 5.76 -5.45
C GLY A 201 15.07 5.60 -4.43
N GLU A 202 13.86 6.06 -4.73
CA GLU A 202 12.71 6.05 -3.81
C GLU A 202 11.98 4.68 -3.73
N PHE A 203 12.71 3.58 -3.89
CA PHE A 203 12.11 2.24 -3.93
C PHE A 203 11.56 1.79 -2.57
N SER A 204 12.21 2.21 -1.49
CA SER A 204 11.75 1.95 -0.11
C SER A 204 10.37 2.56 0.14
N PHE A 205 10.11 3.75 -0.43
CA PHE A 205 8.81 4.43 -0.40
C PHE A 205 7.73 3.59 -1.12
N SER A 206 8.03 3.09 -2.32
CA SER A 206 7.10 2.26 -3.10
C SER A 206 6.79 0.91 -2.44
N ILE A 207 7.79 0.27 -1.82
CA ILE A 207 7.59 -0.92 -0.98
C ILE A 207 6.64 -0.61 0.17
N ALA A 208 6.89 0.50 0.88
CA ALA A 208 6.05 0.92 2.00
C ALA A 208 4.61 1.23 1.56
N ILE A 209 4.37 1.83 0.39
CA ILE A 209 3.01 2.04 -0.14
C ILE A 209 2.30 0.70 -0.36
N ALA A 210 2.97 -0.25 -1.01
CA ALA A 210 2.37 -1.56 -1.26
C ALA A 210 2.02 -2.26 0.05
N LEU A 211 2.94 -2.25 1.03
CA LEU A 211 2.70 -2.80 2.37
C LEU A 211 1.58 -2.06 3.11
N ALA A 212 1.53 -0.72 3.03
CA ALA A 212 0.49 0.11 3.65
C ALA A 212 -0.90 -0.23 3.10
N LEU A 213 -1.04 -0.44 1.79
CA LEU A 213 -2.33 -0.83 1.19
C LEU A 213 -2.79 -2.19 1.70
N VAL A 214 -1.90 -3.19 1.75
CA VAL A 214 -2.23 -4.51 2.31
C VAL A 214 -2.54 -4.41 3.80
N PHE A 215 -1.77 -3.62 4.55
CA PHE A 215 -1.99 -3.31 5.97
C PHE A 215 -3.41 -2.76 6.18
N LEU A 216 -3.79 -1.72 5.46
CA LEU A 216 -5.10 -1.07 5.60
C LEU A 216 -6.25 -2.03 5.26
N GLY A 217 -6.08 -2.88 4.24
CA GLY A 217 -7.06 -3.91 3.89
C GLY A 217 -7.18 -5.01 4.96
N ALA A 218 -6.05 -5.47 5.48
CA ALA A 218 -5.99 -6.46 6.55
C ALA A 218 -6.56 -5.89 7.86
N PHE A 219 -6.27 -4.63 8.17
CA PHE A 219 -6.77 -3.90 9.33
C PHE A 219 -8.29 -3.76 9.27
N ALA A 220 -8.84 -3.25 8.15
CA ALA A 220 -10.28 -3.17 7.94
C ALA A 220 -10.96 -4.55 8.09
N SER A 221 -10.35 -5.60 7.54
CA SER A 221 -10.85 -6.97 7.67
C SER A 221 -10.82 -7.48 9.11
N ALA A 222 -9.77 -7.15 9.88
CA ALA A 222 -9.63 -7.52 11.28
C ALA A 222 -10.66 -6.82 12.17
N LEU A 223 -11.00 -5.55 11.90
CA LEU A 223 -12.06 -4.84 12.62
C LEU A 223 -13.43 -5.50 12.45
N ASP A 224 -13.71 -6.03 11.26
CA ASP A 224 -14.98 -6.72 10.99
C ASP A 224 -15.02 -8.15 11.51
N ARG A 225 -13.96 -8.93 11.27
CA ARG A 225 -13.92 -10.37 11.55
C ARG A 225 -13.43 -10.70 12.96
N ARG A 226 -12.69 -9.80 13.61
CA ARG A 226 -12.03 -9.98 14.92
C ARG A 226 -11.07 -11.17 14.98
N THR A 227 -10.41 -11.47 13.86
CA THR A 227 -9.45 -12.57 13.73
C THR A 227 -8.15 -12.09 13.09
N ARG A 228 -7.05 -12.81 13.32
CA ARG A 228 -5.76 -12.60 12.64
C ARG A 228 -5.20 -11.18 12.81
N ALA A 229 -5.37 -10.60 14.00
CA ALA A 229 -4.86 -9.27 14.36
C ALA A 229 -3.33 -9.14 14.20
N TRP A 230 -2.62 -10.26 14.27
CA TRP A 230 -1.17 -10.31 14.04
C TRP A 230 -0.78 -9.91 12.61
N ILE A 231 -1.61 -10.18 11.59
CA ILE A 231 -1.31 -9.85 10.20
C ILE A 231 -1.16 -8.33 10.00
N PRO A 232 -2.16 -7.48 10.31
CA PRO A 232 -1.99 -6.04 10.19
C PRO A 232 -0.92 -5.49 11.13
N ALA A 233 -0.64 -6.11 12.28
CA ALA A 233 0.46 -5.66 13.14
C ALA A 233 1.84 -5.88 12.48
N LEU A 234 2.07 -7.05 11.88
CA LEU A 234 3.28 -7.33 11.11
C LEU A 234 3.39 -6.44 9.88
N LEU A 235 2.30 -6.22 9.15
CA LEU A 235 2.29 -5.34 7.98
C LEU A 235 2.56 -3.88 8.37
N LEU A 236 2.02 -3.40 9.50
CA LEU A 236 2.34 -2.07 10.02
C LEU A 236 3.83 -1.95 10.36
N ALA A 237 4.39 -2.93 11.07
CA ALA A 237 5.81 -2.96 11.38
C ALA A 237 6.67 -2.98 10.10
N ALA A 238 6.25 -3.76 9.10
CA ALA A 238 6.94 -3.82 7.81
C ALA A 238 6.87 -2.48 7.05
N THR A 239 5.72 -1.80 7.07
CA THR A 239 5.57 -0.45 6.50
C THR A 239 6.48 0.55 7.20
N VAL A 240 6.51 0.56 8.54
CA VAL A 240 7.38 1.45 9.34
C VAL A 240 8.86 1.21 9.03
N MET A 241 9.29 -0.04 8.99
CA MET A 241 10.68 -0.42 8.68
C MET A 241 11.02 -0.33 7.18
N SER A 242 10.05 0.01 6.33
CA SER A 242 10.27 0.30 4.90
C SER A 242 10.29 1.79 4.61
N HIS A 243 9.40 2.57 5.21
CA HIS A 243 9.40 4.03 5.09
C HIS A 243 8.54 4.70 6.17
N ILE A 244 9.16 5.51 7.02
CA ILE A 244 8.48 6.12 8.18
C ILE A 244 7.40 7.13 7.77
N VAL A 245 7.65 7.95 6.75
CA VAL A 245 6.65 8.92 6.24
C VAL A 245 5.39 8.21 5.75
N VAL A 246 5.53 7.19 4.91
CA VAL A 246 4.40 6.37 4.44
C VAL A 246 3.66 5.71 5.61
N ALA A 247 4.39 5.26 6.63
CA ALA A 247 3.77 4.67 7.82
C ALA A 247 2.91 5.67 8.61
N ILE A 248 3.33 6.95 8.70
CA ILE A 248 2.51 8.01 9.32
C ILE A 248 1.17 8.15 8.57
N PHE A 249 1.21 8.25 7.24
CA PHE A 249 -0.01 8.30 6.42
C PHE A 249 -0.85 7.03 6.57
N ALA A 250 -0.22 5.86 6.63
CA ALA A 250 -0.92 4.60 6.86
C ALA A 250 -1.63 4.56 8.22
N VAL A 251 -1.01 5.07 9.29
CA VAL A 251 -1.64 5.18 10.62
C VAL A 251 -2.81 6.15 10.58
N VAL A 252 -2.66 7.32 9.96
CA VAL A 252 -3.78 8.28 9.79
C VAL A 252 -4.94 7.64 9.04
N ALA A 253 -4.67 6.93 7.94
CA ALA A 253 -5.71 6.20 7.22
C ALA A 253 -6.36 5.08 8.05
N ALA A 254 -5.58 4.35 8.85
CA ALA A 254 -6.10 3.33 9.75
C ALA A 254 -7.02 3.94 10.82
N LEU A 255 -6.71 5.13 11.35
CA LEU A 255 -7.58 5.86 12.28
C LEU A 255 -8.92 6.22 11.63
N VAL A 256 -8.92 6.66 10.36
CA VAL A 256 -10.17 6.93 9.61
C VAL A 256 -10.97 5.64 9.38
N ILE A 257 -10.32 4.55 8.98
CA ILE A 257 -10.96 3.24 8.79
C ILE A 257 -11.57 2.74 10.11
N TRP A 258 -10.85 2.93 11.23
CA TRP A 258 -11.36 2.61 12.56
C TRP A 258 -12.58 3.47 12.91
N ALA A 259 -12.50 4.80 12.73
CA ALA A 259 -13.58 5.73 13.04
C ALA A 259 -14.86 5.44 12.23
N THR A 260 -14.71 4.96 11.00
CA THR A 260 -15.82 4.60 10.09
C THR A 260 -16.30 3.15 10.21
N ALA A 261 -15.69 2.36 11.11
CA ALA A 261 -16.02 0.96 11.33
C ALA A 261 -17.44 0.77 11.91
N LYS A 262 -17.93 -0.49 11.96
CA LYS A 262 -19.29 -0.78 12.49
C LYS A 262 -19.46 -0.43 13.96
N ARG A 263 -18.42 -0.65 14.76
CA ARG A 263 -18.46 -0.52 16.21
C ARG A 263 -17.09 0.00 16.71
N PRO A 264 -16.72 1.25 16.39
CA PRO A 264 -15.37 1.79 16.62
C PRO A 264 -14.91 1.65 18.07
N LEU A 265 -15.77 2.04 19.03
CA LEU A 265 -15.47 1.93 20.46
C LEU A 265 -15.23 0.49 20.90
N LYS A 266 -16.00 -0.48 20.38
CA LYS A 266 -15.81 -1.90 20.72
C LYS A 266 -14.60 -2.53 20.05
N SER A 267 -14.01 -1.89 19.05
CA SER A 267 -12.77 -2.34 18.39
C SER A 267 -11.55 -1.54 18.83
N PHE A 268 -11.69 -0.57 19.76
CA PHE A 268 -10.57 0.24 20.23
C PHE A 268 -9.41 -0.60 20.76
N GLY A 269 -9.68 -1.54 21.68
CA GLY A 269 -8.63 -2.40 22.26
C GLY A 269 -7.90 -3.24 21.20
N LEU A 270 -8.61 -3.71 20.18
CA LEU A 270 -8.02 -4.42 19.04
C LEU A 270 -7.13 -3.49 18.21
N SER A 271 -7.63 -2.31 17.84
CA SER A 271 -6.86 -1.31 17.09
C SER A 271 -5.60 -0.88 17.84
N ALA A 272 -5.73 -0.60 19.13
CA ALA A 272 -4.62 -0.23 20.01
C ALA A 272 -3.59 -1.36 20.13
N ALA A 273 -4.04 -2.62 20.25
CA ALA A 273 -3.13 -3.77 20.27
C ALA A 273 -2.38 -3.93 18.94
N ILE A 274 -3.05 -3.76 17.79
CA ILE A 274 -2.38 -3.82 16.47
C ILE A 274 -1.31 -2.72 16.36
N GLY A 275 -1.65 -1.49 16.74
CA GLY A 275 -0.70 -0.36 16.73
C GLY A 275 0.45 -0.57 17.70
N GLY A 276 0.17 -0.99 18.94
CA GLY A 276 1.17 -1.24 19.97
C GLY A 276 2.14 -2.37 19.60
N VAL A 277 1.63 -3.50 19.11
CA VAL A 277 2.48 -4.60 18.62
C VAL A 277 3.31 -4.15 17.42
N GLY A 278 2.71 -3.43 16.46
CA GLY A 278 3.44 -2.85 15.33
C GLY A 278 4.59 -1.94 15.79
N ALA A 279 4.35 -1.06 16.77
CA ALA A 279 5.37 -0.18 17.32
C ALA A 279 6.50 -0.98 18.01
N LEU A 280 6.15 -1.93 18.90
CA LEU A 280 7.12 -2.75 19.62
C LEU A 280 8.02 -3.57 18.70
N LEU A 281 7.47 -4.13 17.61
CA LEU A 281 8.24 -4.89 16.62
C LEU A 281 9.30 -4.06 15.91
N THR A 282 9.14 -2.73 15.87
CA THR A 282 10.09 -1.82 15.22
C THR A 282 10.99 -1.08 16.20
N ALA A 283 10.74 -1.22 17.50
CA ALA A 283 11.38 -0.43 18.57
C ALA A 283 12.90 -0.53 18.57
N PHE A 284 13.45 -1.69 18.17
CA PHE A 284 14.89 -1.91 18.08
C PHE A 284 15.61 -0.96 17.11
N TRP A 285 14.89 -0.41 16.12
CA TRP A 285 15.40 0.54 15.14
C TRP A 285 14.79 1.94 15.32
N THR A 286 13.48 2.03 15.58
CA THR A 286 12.79 3.32 15.72
C THR A 286 13.22 4.10 16.96
N LEU A 287 13.49 3.43 18.10
CA LEU A 287 13.93 4.14 19.31
C LEU A 287 15.33 4.75 19.14
N PRO A 288 16.35 4.03 18.62
CA PRO A 288 17.63 4.66 18.28
C PRO A 288 17.49 5.81 17.29
N LEU A 289 16.67 5.66 16.24
CA LEU A 289 16.41 6.74 15.27
C LEU A 289 15.85 7.98 15.97
N LEU A 290 14.84 7.82 16.83
CA LEU A 290 14.24 8.95 17.57
C LEU A 290 15.23 9.60 18.53
N ALA A 291 16.03 8.80 19.24
CA ALA A 291 17.06 9.30 20.16
C ALA A 291 18.18 10.08 19.46
N THR A 292 18.39 9.82 18.16
CA THR A 292 19.46 10.41 17.36
C THR A 292 18.95 11.31 16.23
N PHE A 293 17.65 11.61 16.20
CA PHE A 293 17.00 12.34 15.12
C PHE A 293 17.60 13.73 14.89
N GLY A 294 18.09 14.39 15.93
CA GLY A 294 18.76 15.69 15.83
C GLY A 294 20.05 15.69 15.00
N TYR A 295 20.62 14.52 14.69
CA TYR A 295 21.82 14.37 13.86
C TYR A 295 21.52 14.14 12.37
N THR A 296 20.25 14.10 11.95
CA THR A 296 19.92 13.95 10.53
C THR A 296 20.38 15.16 9.72
N ALA A 297 20.86 14.92 8.51
CA ALA A 297 21.24 15.99 7.60
C ALA A 297 20.02 16.80 7.14
N ASN A 298 20.15 18.12 7.09
CA ASN A 298 19.15 19.00 6.50
C ASN A 298 19.42 19.16 5.00
N MET A 299 18.58 18.57 4.16
CA MET A 299 18.70 18.65 2.69
C MET A 299 18.31 20.02 2.11
N ARG A 300 17.90 20.98 2.96
CA ARG A 300 17.45 22.34 2.61
C ARG A 300 16.29 22.36 1.62
N TYR A 301 15.52 21.28 1.54
CA TYR A 301 14.26 21.28 0.81
C TYR A 301 13.25 22.15 1.55
N GLU A 302 12.64 23.07 0.81
CA GLU A 302 11.56 23.90 1.31
C GLU A 302 10.22 23.33 0.91
N LYS A 303 9.21 23.65 1.71
CA LYS A 303 7.84 23.26 1.47
C LYS A 303 7.30 23.97 0.22
N ILE A 304 6.68 23.19 -0.67
CA ILE A 304 5.93 23.73 -1.80
C ILE A 304 4.66 24.41 -1.27
N THR A 305 4.45 25.67 -1.63
CA THR A 305 3.28 26.46 -1.21
C THR A 305 2.30 26.73 -2.35
N ASP A 306 2.75 26.63 -3.61
CA ASP A 306 1.93 26.85 -4.81
C ASP A 306 1.07 25.62 -5.19
N TYR A 307 0.29 25.10 -4.24
CA TYR A 307 -0.45 23.84 -4.39
C TYR A 307 -1.35 23.79 -5.62
N TRP A 308 -2.04 24.88 -5.93
CA TRP A 308 -2.94 24.96 -7.10
C TRP A 308 -2.18 24.81 -8.42
N VAL A 309 -0.97 25.37 -8.49
CA VAL A 309 -0.10 25.28 -9.68
C VAL A 309 0.44 23.86 -9.83
N TYR A 310 0.76 23.18 -8.73
CA TYR A 310 1.22 21.79 -8.75
C TYR A 310 0.09 20.79 -9.06
N LEU A 311 -1.13 21.03 -8.56
CA LEU A 311 -2.28 20.16 -8.80
C LEU A 311 -2.85 20.35 -10.21
N PHE A 312 -2.82 21.59 -10.71
CA PHE A 312 -3.26 21.96 -12.05
C PHE A 312 -2.19 22.82 -12.73
N PRO A 313 -1.12 22.21 -13.25
CA PRO A 313 -0.13 22.93 -14.04
C PRO A 313 -0.83 23.57 -15.25
N ARG A 314 -0.70 24.89 -15.40
CA ARG A 314 -1.35 25.69 -16.46
C ARG A 314 -0.36 26.64 -17.12
N GLU A 315 -0.63 26.99 -18.36
CA GLU A 315 -0.06 28.16 -19.06
C GLU A 315 -1.11 29.29 -19.13
N GLY A 316 -0.72 30.54 -18.92
CA GLY A 316 -1.50 31.74 -19.31
C GLY A 316 -2.81 32.05 -18.55
N SER A 317 -3.41 33.19 -18.90
CA SER A 317 -4.60 33.78 -18.24
C SER A 317 -5.88 32.97 -18.47
N TRP A 318 -6.36 32.33 -17.39
CA TRP A 318 -7.74 31.91 -17.08
C TRP A 318 -8.56 31.06 -18.09
N VAL A 319 -8.08 30.75 -19.29
CA VAL A 319 -8.80 29.91 -20.27
C VAL A 319 -7.85 29.04 -21.09
N GLY A 320 -7.28 28.00 -20.47
CA GLY A 320 -6.56 26.91 -21.13
C GLY A 320 -6.80 25.61 -20.36
N PRO A 321 -7.22 24.50 -21.00
CA PRO A 321 -7.85 23.41 -20.30
C PRO A 321 -6.84 22.61 -19.48
N VAL A 322 -7.15 22.40 -18.20
CA VAL A 322 -6.73 21.18 -17.49
C VAL A 322 -6.97 20.01 -18.44
N PRO A 323 -6.00 19.09 -18.64
CA PRO A 323 -6.15 18.04 -19.62
C PRO A 323 -7.52 17.36 -19.49
N PRO A 324 -8.26 17.10 -20.58
CA PRO A 324 -9.63 16.59 -20.49
C PRO A 324 -9.78 15.33 -19.61
N PHE A 325 -8.73 14.51 -19.53
CA PHE A 325 -8.69 13.34 -18.65
C PHE A 325 -8.75 13.70 -17.16
N ALA A 326 -8.14 14.81 -16.72
CA ALA A 326 -8.15 15.22 -15.32
C ALA A 326 -9.52 15.74 -14.89
N TRP A 327 -10.24 16.47 -15.76
CA TRP A 327 -11.65 16.79 -15.51
C TRP A 327 -12.53 15.56 -15.44
N CYS A 328 -12.30 14.58 -16.32
CA CYS A 328 -13.02 13.30 -16.27
C CYS A 328 -12.77 12.57 -14.95
N LEU A 329 -11.50 12.43 -14.54
CA LEU A 329 -11.13 11.75 -13.29
C LEU A 329 -11.70 12.47 -12.05
N LEU A 330 -11.62 13.80 -12.00
CA LEU A 330 -12.18 14.59 -10.90
C LEU A 330 -13.70 14.48 -10.85
N SER A 331 -14.37 14.51 -12.00
CA SER A 331 -15.82 14.35 -12.09
C SER A 331 -16.25 12.95 -11.62
N LEU A 332 -15.55 11.92 -12.06
CA LEU A 332 -15.79 10.54 -11.60
C LEU A 332 -15.53 10.37 -10.10
N ALA A 333 -14.48 11.00 -9.57
CA ALA A 333 -14.19 11.00 -8.14
C ALA A 333 -15.28 11.72 -7.34
N ALA A 334 -15.76 12.87 -7.82
CA ALA A 334 -16.84 13.62 -7.19
C ALA A 334 -18.16 12.83 -7.21
N ILE A 335 -18.54 12.26 -8.35
CA ILE A 335 -19.72 11.39 -8.47
C ILE A 335 -19.58 10.18 -7.54
N GLY A 336 -18.40 9.56 -7.47
CA GLY A 336 -18.12 8.44 -6.58
C GLY A 336 -18.28 8.83 -5.10
N ALA A 337 -17.73 9.97 -4.69
CA ALA A 337 -17.83 10.48 -3.33
C ALA A 337 -19.29 10.82 -2.94
N ILE A 338 -19.99 11.55 -3.80
CA ILE A 338 -21.40 11.95 -3.58
C ILE A 338 -22.30 10.71 -3.53
N SER A 339 -22.21 9.83 -4.53
CA SER A 339 -23.02 8.60 -4.56
C SER A 339 -22.71 7.69 -3.37
N GLY A 340 -21.44 7.57 -2.96
CA GLY A 340 -21.05 6.82 -1.78
C GLY A 340 -21.59 7.41 -0.48
N ALA A 341 -21.59 8.73 -0.34
CA ALA A 341 -22.16 9.43 0.81
C ALA A 341 -23.68 9.25 0.88
N VAL A 342 -24.39 9.47 -0.23
CA VAL A 342 -25.85 9.28 -0.36
C VAL A 342 -26.24 7.83 -0.02
N LEU A 343 -25.49 6.86 -0.54
CA LEU A 343 -25.71 5.44 -0.28
C LEU A 343 -25.13 4.95 1.05
N ARG A 344 -24.55 5.85 1.87
CA ARG A 344 -23.92 5.55 3.17
C ARG A 344 -22.91 4.39 3.10
N ARG A 345 -22.16 4.31 2.00
CA ARG A 345 -21.13 3.28 1.78
C ARG A 345 -19.88 3.62 2.59
N ARG A 346 -19.65 2.85 3.65
CA ARG A 346 -18.51 3.03 4.57
C ARG A 346 -17.16 3.08 3.86
N SER A 347 -16.94 2.18 2.90
CA SER A 347 -15.71 2.14 2.12
C SER A 347 -15.47 3.46 1.37
N THR A 348 -16.52 4.03 0.78
CA THR A 348 -16.42 5.29 0.03
C THR A 348 -16.22 6.46 0.98
N ILE A 349 -16.99 6.54 2.07
CA ILE A 349 -16.82 7.57 3.10
C ILE A 349 -15.38 7.54 3.65
N ALA A 350 -14.87 6.37 4.01
CA ALA A 350 -13.52 6.23 4.53
C ALA A 350 -12.47 6.75 3.54
N ILE A 351 -12.56 6.35 2.27
CA ILE A 351 -11.62 6.79 1.23
C ILE A 351 -11.73 8.29 0.99
N THR A 352 -12.94 8.84 0.88
CA THR A 352 -13.14 10.29 0.70
C THR A 352 -12.54 11.07 1.87
N VAL A 353 -12.78 10.64 3.11
CA VAL A 353 -12.22 11.29 4.31
C VAL A 353 -10.69 11.15 4.34
N ILE A 354 -10.13 9.98 4.00
CA ILE A 354 -8.69 9.78 3.87
C ILE A 354 -8.10 10.75 2.84
N THR A 355 -8.68 10.84 1.65
CA THR A 355 -8.20 11.73 0.58
C THR A 355 -8.20 13.19 1.04
N VAL A 356 -9.27 13.64 1.70
CA VAL A 356 -9.38 15.01 2.22
C VAL A 356 -8.34 15.27 3.31
N ILE A 357 -8.22 14.37 4.31
CA ILE A 357 -7.25 14.51 5.39
C ILE A 357 -5.82 14.50 4.84
N PHE A 358 -5.50 13.64 3.88
CA PHE A 358 -4.17 13.60 3.27
C PHE A 358 -3.86 14.91 2.53
N GLY A 359 -4.83 15.48 1.83
CA GLY A 359 -4.70 16.81 1.22
C GLY A 359 -4.41 17.90 2.27
N PHE A 360 -5.13 17.90 3.39
CA PHE A 360 -4.88 18.84 4.48
C PHE A 360 -3.53 18.63 5.16
N VAL A 361 -3.16 17.38 5.44
CA VAL A 361 -1.85 17.04 6.03
C VAL A 361 -0.73 17.52 5.12
N PHE A 362 -0.84 17.32 3.80
CA PHE A 362 0.13 17.83 2.84
C PHE A 362 0.23 19.37 2.82
N ILE A 363 -0.87 20.08 3.09
CA ILE A 363 -0.87 21.55 3.18
C ILE A 363 -0.26 22.04 4.50
N LEU A 364 -0.34 21.26 5.58
CA LEU A 364 0.11 21.65 6.93
C LEU A 364 1.54 21.21 7.22
N TRP A 365 1.92 20.01 6.79
CA TRP A 365 3.28 19.45 6.85
C TRP A 365 4.15 20.11 5.79
#